data_AF-A0AAW1B7Q9-F1
#
_entry.id   AF-A0AAW1B7Q9-F1
#
_cell.length_a   1.000
_cell.length_b   1.000
_cell.length_c   1.000
_cell.angle_alpha   90.00
_cell.angle_beta   90.00
_cell.angle_gamma   90.00
#
_symmetry.space_group_name_H-M   'P 1'
#
loop_
_entity.id
_entity.type
_entity.pdbx_description
1 polymer ?
#
loop_
_entity_poly.entity_id
_entity_poly.type
_entity_poly.pdbx_seq_one_letter_code
_entity_poly.pdbx_strand_id
1 'polypeptide(L)'
;MAASGAVDTNFLQQGCRSQLPPCSLTVEDLSAYPGLANLLTDLKKHIDPSGMSIALAQPLEEARKELEMHRVNWLKWEALHRLLREALLELGADPAPHDKQFLETLEQQLLVAELKRMLDLDSSLPNARPSVLGLQPGHLVEYLPAHQDLEHVHKHLPAKVEKLLKAKCLDVLGYYRPESDNVGAAAQTIMLGALAESLATEKQHLKEARAEQQELTGCLEQQKAVYPQVDMMGLSARYPFCSG
;
A
#
# COMPACT_ATOMS: atom_id res chain seq x y z
N MET A 1 -9.40 -56.55 -16.71
CA MET A 1 -8.74 -56.24 -15.43
C MET A 1 -9.35 -54.96 -14.91
N ALA A 2 -10.10 -55.05 -13.82
CA ALA A 2 -10.78 -53.92 -13.19
C ALA A 2 -9.76 -53.09 -12.42
N ALA A 3 -9.53 -51.85 -12.85
CA ALA A 3 -8.84 -50.85 -12.04
C ALA A 3 -9.92 -50.03 -11.32
N SER A 4 -10.35 -50.54 -10.16
CA SER A 4 -11.11 -49.81 -9.17
C SER A 4 -10.18 -48.76 -8.56
N GLY A 5 -10.05 -47.60 -9.23
CA GLY A 5 -9.44 -46.42 -8.65
C GLY A 5 -10.50 -45.74 -7.81
N ALA A 6 -10.38 -45.84 -6.48
CA ALA A 6 -11.21 -45.07 -5.57
C ALA A 6 -11.06 -43.58 -5.92
N VAL A 7 -12.12 -42.98 -6.43
CA VAL A 7 -12.22 -41.53 -6.59
C VAL A 7 -12.28 -40.98 -5.17
N ASP A 8 -11.19 -40.37 -4.70
CA ASP A 8 -11.12 -39.77 -3.38
C ASP A 8 -12.22 -38.72 -3.23
N THR A 9 -13.31 -39.10 -2.54
CA THR A 9 -14.49 -38.29 -2.23
C THR A 9 -14.18 -37.08 -1.33
N ASN A 10 -12.91 -36.87 -0.98
CA ASN A 10 -12.41 -35.76 -0.18
C ASN A 10 -12.40 -34.42 -0.95
N PHE A 11 -12.70 -34.41 -2.25
CA PHE A 11 -12.83 -33.18 -3.05
C PHE A 11 -13.98 -32.26 -2.64
N LEU A 12 -14.99 -32.80 -1.96
CA LEU A 12 -16.22 -32.08 -1.60
C LEU A 12 -16.30 -31.66 -0.14
N GLN A 13 -15.24 -31.93 0.64
CA GLN A 13 -15.16 -31.37 1.98
C GLN A 13 -15.07 -29.84 1.87
N GLN A 14 -15.88 -29.16 2.67
CA GLN A 14 -16.24 -27.74 2.59
C GLN A 14 -15.05 -26.76 2.47
N GLY A 15 -13.83 -27.17 2.83
CA GLY A 15 -12.59 -26.40 2.64
C GLY A 15 -11.95 -26.47 1.24
N CYS A 16 -12.39 -27.38 0.35
CA CYS A 16 -11.88 -27.50 -1.02
C CYS A 16 -12.62 -26.59 -2.03
N ARG A 17 -13.82 -26.11 -1.71
CA ARG A 17 -14.61 -25.22 -2.59
C ARG A 17 -14.04 -23.80 -2.71
N SER A 18 -13.21 -23.37 -1.76
CA SER A 18 -12.59 -22.04 -1.77
C SER A 18 -11.29 -21.97 -2.58
N GLN A 19 -10.71 -23.12 -2.96
CA GLN A 19 -9.39 -23.21 -3.60
C GLN A 19 -9.46 -23.40 -5.12
N LEU A 20 -10.64 -23.71 -5.64
CA LEU A 20 -10.91 -23.92 -7.06
C LEU A 20 -11.66 -22.70 -7.62
N PRO A 21 -11.55 -22.41 -8.93
CA PRO A 21 -12.41 -21.42 -9.58
C PRO A 21 -13.89 -21.71 -9.26
N PRO A 22 -14.80 -20.71 -9.33
CA PRO A 22 -16.21 -20.84 -8.97
C PRO A 22 -16.95 -21.71 -9.99
N CYS A 23 -16.60 -22.99 -10.03
CA CYS A 23 -17.24 -24.02 -10.81
C CYS A 23 -18.13 -24.78 -9.83
N SER A 24 -19.44 -24.68 -10.02
CA SER A 24 -20.44 -25.43 -9.28
C SER A 24 -20.38 -26.93 -9.62
N LEU A 25 -19.27 -27.58 -9.28
CA LEU A 25 -19.03 -28.99 -9.60
C LEU A 25 -19.80 -29.87 -8.61
N THR A 26 -20.58 -30.82 -9.15
CA THR A 26 -21.27 -31.85 -8.37
C THR A 26 -20.44 -33.13 -8.34
N VAL A 27 -20.74 -34.03 -7.38
CA VAL A 27 -20.05 -35.34 -7.25
C VAL A 27 -20.22 -36.18 -8.52
N GLU A 28 -21.36 -36.00 -9.18
CA GLU A 28 -21.81 -36.73 -10.35
C GLU A 28 -20.97 -36.36 -11.58
N ASP A 29 -20.60 -35.08 -11.74
CA ASP A 29 -19.75 -34.59 -12.84
C ASP A 29 -18.32 -35.15 -12.78
N LEU A 30 -17.77 -35.30 -11.57
CA LEU A 30 -16.44 -35.87 -11.35
C LEU A 30 -16.42 -37.38 -11.61
N SER A 31 -17.54 -38.07 -11.38
CA SER A 31 -17.70 -39.49 -11.70
C SER A 31 -17.86 -39.75 -13.21
N ALA A 32 -18.49 -38.82 -13.94
CA ALA A 32 -18.71 -38.91 -15.38
C ALA A 32 -17.45 -38.60 -16.21
N TYR A 33 -16.55 -37.76 -15.68
CA TYR A 33 -15.34 -37.31 -16.38
C TYR A 33 -14.05 -37.56 -15.56
N PRO A 34 -13.51 -38.79 -15.54
CA PRO A 34 -12.34 -39.13 -14.73
C PRO A 34 -11.06 -38.37 -15.12
N GLY A 35 -10.95 -37.93 -16.39
CA GLY A 35 -9.85 -37.08 -16.85
C GLY A 35 -9.85 -35.68 -16.23
N LEU A 36 -11.04 -35.10 -16.00
CA LEU A 36 -11.20 -33.83 -15.31
C LEU A 36 -10.84 -33.97 -13.82
N ALA A 37 -11.26 -35.07 -13.18
CA ALA A 37 -10.90 -35.36 -11.80
C ALA A 37 -9.38 -35.41 -11.63
N ASN A 38 -8.67 -36.17 -12.48
CA ASN A 38 -7.20 -36.25 -12.45
C ASN A 38 -6.52 -34.89 -12.62
N LEU A 39 -7.02 -34.06 -13.55
CA LEU A 39 -6.50 -32.72 -13.78
C LEU A 39 -6.68 -31.82 -12.55
N LEU A 40 -7.84 -31.86 -11.88
CA LEU A 40 -8.07 -31.11 -10.64
C LEU A 40 -7.17 -31.60 -9.49
N THR A 41 -6.90 -32.90 -9.41
CA THR A 41 -5.97 -33.47 -8.41
C THR A 41 -4.54 -33.04 -8.65
N ASP A 42 -4.13 -32.94 -9.90
CA ASP A 42 -2.80 -32.44 -10.27
C ASP A 42 -2.72 -30.91 -10.07
N LEU A 43 -3.78 -30.16 -10.40
CA LEU A 43 -3.84 -28.71 -10.19
C LEU A 43 -3.76 -28.34 -8.70
N LYS A 44 -4.41 -29.12 -7.83
CA LYS A 44 -4.37 -28.95 -6.37
C LYS A 44 -2.95 -29.02 -5.81
N LYS A 45 -2.06 -29.81 -6.40
CA LYS A 45 -0.64 -29.90 -5.96
C LYS A 45 0.13 -28.60 -6.20
N HIS A 46 -0.38 -27.74 -7.09
CA HIS A 46 0.27 -26.50 -7.49
C HIS A 46 -0.44 -25.24 -6.98
N ILE A 47 -1.53 -25.36 -6.22
CA ILE A 47 -2.37 -24.26 -5.76
C ILE A 47 -2.43 -24.24 -4.22
N ASP A 48 -2.24 -23.05 -3.64
CA ASP A 48 -2.36 -22.74 -2.21
C ASP A 48 -3.84 -22.58 -1.80
N PRO A 49 -4.23 -22.76 -0.52
CA PRO A 49 -5.58 -22.49 0.02
C PRO A 49 -6.24 -21.17 -0.39
N SER A 50 -5.47 -20.19 -0.86
CA SER A 50 -5.94 -18.91 -1.41
C SER A 50 -6.34 -18.95 -2.90
N GLY A 51 -6.16 -20.09 -3.59
CA GLY A 51 -6.39 -20.22 -5.04
C GLY A 51 -5.22 -19.76 -5.92
N MET A 52 -4.09 -19.39 -5.32
CA MET A 52 -2.88 -18.93 -6.02
C MET A 52 -1.91 -20.07 -6.28
N SER A 53 -1.14 -20.01 -7.37
CA SER A 53 -0.08 -21.00 -7.57
C SER A 53 0.98 -20.89 -6.48
N ILE A 54 1.36 -22.01 -5.86
CA ILE A 54 2.36 -22.07 -4.78
C ILE A 54 3.68 -21.42 -5.22
N ALA A 55 4.08 -21.62 -6.48
CA ALA A 55 5.29 -21.04 -7.05
C ALA A 55 5.22 -19.50 -7.22
N LEU A 56 4.01 -18.93 -7.31
CA LEU A 56 3.79 -17.49 -7.45
C LEU A 56 3.41 -16.82 -6.12
N ALA A 57 2.86 -17.57 -5.17
CA ALA A 57 2.44 -17.04 -3.87
C ALA A 57 3.63 -16.49 -3.08
N GLN A 58 4.74 -17.23 -3.04
CA GLN A 58 5.96 -16.81 -2.35
C GLN A 58 6.57 -15.51 -2.92
N PRO A 59 6.90 -15.42 -4.23
CA PRO A 59 7.49 -14.20 -4.78
C PRO A 59 6.53 -13.00 -4.74
N LEU A 60 5.21 -13.23 -4.80
CA LEU A 60 4.22 -12.17 -4.65
C LEU A 60 4.17 -11.63 -3.22
N GLU A 61 4.27 -12.50 -2.21
CA GLU A 61 4.33 -12.07 -0.82
C GLU A 61 5.65 -11.34 -0.49
N GLU A 62 6.77 -11.80 -1.06
CA GLU A 62 8.05 -11.11 -0.98
C GLU A 62 7.98 -9.72 -1.63
N ALA A 63 7.43 -9.61 -2.84
CA ALA A 63 7.23 -8.33 -3.53
C ALA A 63 6.28 -7.40 -2.76
N ARG A 64 5.24 -7.92 -2.10
CA ARG A 64 4.34 -7.13 -1.24
C ARG A 64 5.07 -6.55 -0.03
N LYS A 65 5.90 -7.35 0.64
CA LYS A 65 6.72 -6.89 1.77
C LYS A 65 7.71 -5.82 1.33
N GLU A 66 8.36 -6.03 0.18
CA GLU A 66 9.28 -5.06 -0.41
C GLU A 66 8.56 -3.75 -0.77
N LEU A 67 7.37 -3.83 -1.39
CA LEU A 67 6.56 -2.66 -1.71
C LEU A 67 6.13 -1.90 -0.45
N GLU A 68 5.70 -2.58 0.60
CA GLU A 68 5.30 -1.92 1.85
C GLU A 68 6.52 -1.26 2.53
N MET A 69 7.67 -1.93 2.52
CA MET A 69 8.93 -1.35 3.00
C MET A 69 9.31 -0.09 2.21
N HIS A 70 9.27 -0.15 0.87
CA HIS A 70 9.55 1.01 0.01
C HIS A 70 8.55 2.13 0.23
N ARG A 71 7.26 1.80 0.39
CA ARG A 71 6.21 2.77 0.68
C ARG A 71 6.46 3.48 1.99
N VAL A 72 6.78 2.75 3.06
CA VAL A 72 7.08 3.35 4.37
C VAL A 72 8.34 4.23 4.28
N ASN A 73 9.37 3.77 3.59
CA ASN A 73 10.59 4.55 3.39
C ASN A 73 10.32 5.82 2.58
N TRP A 74 9.55 5.72 1.49
CA TRP A 74 9.14 6.86 0.68
C TRP A 74 8.30 7.85 1.50
N LEU A 75 7.33 7.37 2.29
CA LEU A 75 6.52 8.23 3.16
C LEU A 75 7.38 8.99 4.19
N LYS A 76 8.42 8.35 4.74
CA LYS A 76 9.37 9.03 5.63
C LYS A 76 10.09 10.17 4.91
N TRP A 77 10.60 9.92 3.72
CA TRP A 77 11.29 10.94 2.91
C TRP A 77 10.35 12.05 2.45
N GLU A 78 9.15 11.71 2.01
CA GLU A 78 8.13 12.67 1.60
C GLU A 78 7.68 13.55 2.78
N ALA A 79 7.50 12.98 3.97
CA ALA A 79 7.17 13.74 5.17
C ALA A 79 8.28 14.72 5.55
N LEU A 80 9.55 14.30 5.50
CA LEU A 80 10.70 15.18 5.72
C LEU A 80 10.77 16.29 4.66
N HIS A 81 10.58 15.94 3.39
CA HIS A 81 10.62 16.91 2.29
C HIS A 81 9.52 17.96 2.41
N ARG A 82 8.29 17.56 2.76
CA ARG A 82 7.18 18.48 3.01
C ARG A 82 7.45 19.37 4.21
N LEU A 83 7.94 18.81 5.31
CA LEU A 83 8.30 19.59 6.50
C LEU A 83 9.37 20.64 6.19
N LEU A 84 10.38 20.30 5.38
CA LEU A 84 11.39 21.25 4.93
C LEU A 84 10.79 22.35 4.04
N ARG A 85 9.93 22.00 3.08
CA ARG A 85 9.23 22.99 2.24
C ARG A 85 8.31 23.90 3.04
N GLU A 86 7.54 23.36 3.99
CA GLU A 86 6.71 24.14 4.89
C GLU A 86 7.56 25.12 5.73
N ALA A 87 8.71 24.66 6.24
CA ALA A 87 9.62 25.51 6.98
C ALA A 87 10.22 26.64 6.12
N LEU A 88 10.53 26.38 4.84
CA LEU A 88 10.97 27.42 3.91
C LEU A 88 9.86 28.49 3.71
N LEU A 89 8.59 28.06 3.61
CA LEU A 89 7.45 28.96 3.43
C LEU A 89 7.13 29.78 4.69
N GLU A 90 7.10 29.15 5.87
CA GLU A 90 6.79 29.83 7.14
C GLU A 90 7.90 30.81 7.55
N LEU A 91 9.17 30.47 7.30
CA LEU A 91 10.31 31.29 7.72
C LEU A 91 10.58 32.45 6.76
N GLY A 92 10.08 32.41 5.52
CA GLY A 92 10.17 33.51 4.56
C GLY A 92 9.36 34.77 4.93
N ALA A 93 8.46 34.68 5.91
CA ALA A 93 7.60 35.79 6.32
C ALA A 93 8.32 36.85 7.19
N ASP A 94 9.28 36.47 8.05
CA ASP A 94 10.14 37.41 8.77
C ASP A 94 11.42 36.77 9.39
N PRO A 95 12.43 36.40 8.59
CA PRO A 95 13.62 35.74 9.12
C PRO A 95 14.71 36.72 9.60
N ALA A 96 15.38 36.34 10.69
CA ALA A 96 16.63 36.94 11.11
C ALA A 96 17.70 36.80 9.99
N PRO A 97 18.66 37.74 9.86
CA PRO A 97 19.60 37.76 8.73
C PRO A 97 20.47 36.50 8.62
N HIS A 98 20.77 35.82 9.73
CA HIS A 98 21.52 34.55 9.74
C HIS A 98 20.66 33.37 9.25
N ASP A 99 19.36 33.39 9.54
CA ASP A 99 18.42 32.38 9.06
C ASP A 99 18.14 32.56 7.56
N LYS A 100 18.19 33.79 7.04
CA LYS A 100 18.03 34.08 5.60
C LYS A 100 19.06 33.35 4.73
N GLN A 101 20.35 33.48 5.06
CA GLN A 101 21.42 32.84 4.30
C GLN A 101 21.33 31.31 4.35
N PHE A 102 20.98 30.75 5.52
CA PHE A 102 20.75 29.31 5.67
C PHE A 102 19.57 28.82 4.81
N LEU A 103 18.44 29.55 4.81
CA LEU A 103 17.26 29.18 4.03
C LEU A 103 17.52 29.26 2.53
N GLU A 104 18.16 30.33 2.06
CA GLU A 104 18.52 30.52 0.64
C GLU A 104 19.45 29.40 0.17
N THR A 105 20.45 29.06 0.97
CA THR A 105 21.39 27.95 0.69
C THR A 105 20.65 26.61 0.64
N LEU A 106 19.73 26.37 1.58
CA LEU A 106 18.92 25.15 1.64
C LEU A 106 17.97 25.03 0.45
N GLU A 107 17.30 26.12 0.07
CA GLU A 107 16.40 26.17 -1.08
C GLU A 107 17.16 25.91 -2.38
N GLN A 108 18.30 26.55 -2.58
CA GLN A 108 19.18 26.30 -3.73
C GLN A 108 19.61 24.84 -3.81
N GLN A 109 19.95 24.21 -2.69
CA GLN A 109 20.30 22.78 -2.66
C GLN A 109 19.15 21.85 -2.98
N LEU A 110 17.94 22.13 -2.48
CA LEU A 110 16.76 21.34 -2.81
C LEU A 110 16.40 21.46 -4.29
N LEU A 111 16.46 22.66 -4.86
CA LEU A 111 16.21 22.89 -6.29
C LEU A 111 17.23 22.18 -7.17
N VAL A 112 18.53 22.29 -6.84
CA VAL A 112 19.59 21.59 -7.58
C VAL A 112 19.42 20.07 -7.48
N ALA A 113 19.06 19.54 -6.31
CA ALA A 113 18.80 18.12 -6.13
C ALA A 113 17.56 17.65 -6.92
N GLU A 114 16.49 18.45 -6.97
CA GLU A 114 15.30 18.15 -7.77
C GLU A 114 15.60 18.16 -9.26
N LEU A 115 16.35 19.16 -9.74
CA LEU A 115 16.80 19.25 -11.13
C LEU A 115 17.71 18.07 -11.49
N LYS A 116 18.67 17.72 -10.63
CA LYS A 116 19.54 16.56 -10.84
C LYS A 116 18.72 15.26 -10.94
N ARG A 117 17.74 15.07 -10.06
CA ARG A 117 16.85 13.90 -10.11
C ARG A 117 16.06 13.84 -11.42
N MET A 118 15.54 14.97 -11.92
CA MET A 118 14.84 14.98 -13.20
C MET A 118 15.76 14.63 -14.37
N LEU A 119 17.00 15.16 -14.36
CA LEU A 119 18.01 14.84 -15.38
C LEU A 119 18.45 13.36 -15.32
N ASP A 120 18.59 12.79 -14.12
CA ASP A 120 18.97 11.38 -13.94
C ASP A 120 17.86 10.42 -14.42
N LEU A 121 16.59 10.78 -14.21
CA LEU A 121 15.44 10.00 -14.69
C LEU A 121 15.41 9.92 -16.21
N ASP A 122 15.67 11.04 -16.90
CA ASP A 122 15.70 11.10 -18.35
C ASP A 122 16.82 10.24 -18.95
N SER A 123 17.95 10.08 -18.25
CA SER A 123 19.11 9.30 -18.71
C SER A 123 18.92 7.77 -18.66
N SER A 124 17.92 7.29 -17.90
CA SER A 124 17.69 5.85 -17.64
C SER A 124 16.98 5.10 -18.78
N LEU A 125 16.42 5.82 -19.76
CA LEU A 125 15.78 5.22 -20.92
C LEU A 125 16.83 4.93 -22.03
N PRO A 126 16.87 3.70 -22.60
CA PRO A 126 17.86 3.31 -23.60
C PRO A 126 17.79 4.06 -24.95
N ASN A 127 16.84 4.99 -25.11
CA ASN A 127 16.67 5.89 -26.26
C ASN A 127 16.42 7.34 -25.82
N ALA A 128 16.99 7.75 -24.67
CA ALA A 128 16.83 9.08 -24.13
C ALA A 128 17.36 10.15 -25.09
N ARG A 129 16.46 10.96 -25.65
CA ARG A 129 16.84 12.24 -26.25
C ARG A 129 17.50 13.08 -25.15
N PRO A 130 18.53 13.89 -25.47
CA PRO A 130 19.07 14.83 -24.49
C PRO A 130 17.93 15.67 -23.92
N SER A 131 17.99 15.95 -22.61
CA SER A 131 17.01 16.77 -21.90
C SER A 131 16.63 17.97 -22.76
N VAL A 132 15.35 18.35 -22.82
CA VAL A 132 14.78 19.32 -23.79
C VAL A 132 15.56 20.66 -23.87
N LEU A 133 16.37 20.97 -22.86
CA LEU A 133 17.20 22.17 -22.73
C LEU A 133 18.72 21.94 -22.89
N GLY A 134 19.19 20.74 -23.24
CA GLY A 134 20.62 20.41 -23.34
C GLY A 134 21.38 20.50 -22.00
N LEU A 135 20.66 20.56 -20.88
CA LEU A 135 21.23 20.70 -19.54
C LEU A 135 21.89 19.38 -19.11
N GLN A 136 23.20 19.44 -18.90
CA GLN A 136 23.98 18.34 -18.34
C GLN A 136 24.11 18.50 -16.81
N PRO A 137 24.27 17.41 -16.05
CA PRO A 137 24.50 17.46 -14.60
C PRO A 137 25.73 18.31 -14.21
N GLY A 138 26.70 18.44 -15.11
CA GLY A 138 27.88 19.30 -14.91
C GLY A 138 27.56 20.80 -14.81
N HIS A 139 26.48 21.26 -15.46
CA HIS A 139 26.06 22.67 -15.38
C HIS A 139 25.40 23.02 -14.05
N LEU A 140 24.95 22.03 -13.28
CA LEU A 140 24.35 22.24 -11.96
C LEU A 140 25.39 22.49 -10.86
N VAL A 141 26.66 22.16 -11.11
CA VAL A 141 27.76 22.38 -10.15
C VAL A 141 28.04 23.87 -9.95
N GLU A 142 27.77 24.71 -10.96
CA GLU A 142 27.92 26.17 -10.89
C GLU A 142 26.88 26.84 -9.98
N TYR A 143 25.76 26.16 -9.72
CA TYR A 143 24.68 26.64 -8.85
C TYR A 143 24.75 26.07 -7.43
N LEU A 144 25.81 25.31 -7.11
CA LEU A 144 26.05 24.83 -5.75
C LEU A 144 26.58 26.00 -4.90
N PRO A 145 26.03 26.25 -3.70
CA PRO A 145 26.54 27.28 -2.81
C PRO A 145 27.92 26.90 -2.27
N ALA A 146 28.60 27.86 -1.67
CA ALA A 146 29.97 27.67 -1.20
C ALA A 146 30.04 26.52 -0.19
N HIS A 147 31.14 25.77 -0.22
CA HIS A 147 31.31 24.58 0.63
C HIS A 147 31.19 24.88 2.13
N GLN A 148 31.54 26.09 2.56
CA GLN A 148 31.41 26.56 3.93
C GLN A 148 29.93 26.72 4.35
N ASP A 149 29.09 27.20 3.45
CA ASP A 149 27.65 27.38 3.70
C ASP A 149 26.93 26.02 3.73
N LEU A 150 27.38 25.07 2.90
CA LEU A 150 26.90 23.69 2.93
C LEU A 150 27.20 22.99 4.25
N GLU A 151 28.43 23.10 4.76
CA GLU A 151 28.81 22.55 6.05
C GLU A 151 28.00 23.14 7.21
N HIS A 152 27.71 24.44 7.13
CA HIS A 152 26.84 25.11 8.10
C HIS A 152 25.40 24.58 8.00
N VAL A 153 24.85 24.45 6.79
CA VAL A 153 23.50 23.87 6.59
C VAL A 153 23.45 22.44 7.13
N HIS A 154 24.42 21.58 6.81
CA HIS A 154 24.45 20.19 7.27
C HIS A 154 24.52 20.04 8.79
N LYS A 155 25.19 20.95 9.49
CA LYS A 155 25.28 20.93 10.97
C LYS A 155 24.01 21.44 11.65
N HIS A 156 23.37 22.46 11.08
CA HIS A 156 22.19 23.09 11.67
C HIS A 156 20.86 22.43 11.27
N LEU A 157 20.82 21.76 10.12
CA LEU A 157 19.62 21.12 9.59
C LEU A 157 19.01 20.06 10.54
N PRO A 158 19.78 19.12 11.12
CA PRO A 158 19.21 18.09 11.99
C PRO A 158 18.52 18.68 13.23
N ALA A 159 19.15 19.66 13.87
CA ALA A 159 18.59 20.33 15.04
C ALA A 159 17.32 21.12 14.71
N LYS A 160 17.28 21.78 13.54
CA LYS A 160 16.10 22.51 13.07
C LYS A 160 14.95 21.56 12.74
N VAL A 161 15.24 20.46 12.02
CA VAL A 161 14.26 19.43 11.68
C VAL A 161 13.69 18.78 12.94
N GLU A 162 14.54 18.47 13.93
CA GLU A 162 14.07 17.91 15.20
C GLU A 162 13.13 18.88 15.94
N LYS A 163 13.46 20.18 15.96
CA LYS A 163 12.59 21.20 16.56
C LYS A 163 11.23 21.30 15.85
N LEU A 164 11.24 21.30 14.52
CA LEU A 164 10.02 21.37 13.70
C LEU A 164 9.16 20.11 13.85
N LEU A 165 9.78 18.93 13.84
CA LEU A 165 9.09 17.66 14.08
C LEU A 165 8.44 17.64 15.46
N LYS A 166 9.17 18.08 16.49
CA LYS A 166 8.62 18.20 17.85
C LYS A 166 7.43 19.14 17.89
N ALA A 167 7.52 20.31 17.25
CA ALA A 167 6.40 21.25 17.17
C ALA A 167 5.16 20.62 16.51
N LYS A 168 5.31 19.99 15.33
CA LYS A 168 4.19 19.32 14.66
C LYS A 168 3.61 18.16 15.47
N CYS A 169 4.45 17.40 16.19
CA CYS A 169 3.95 16.37 17.11
C CYS A 169 3.09 16.98 18.22
N LEU A 170 3.51 18.12 18.78
CA LEU A 170 2.73 18.83 19.80
C LEU A 170 1.44 19.41 19.21
N ASP A 171 1.45 19.92 17.98
CA ASP A 171 0.24 20.40 17.31
C ASP A 171 -0.79 19.27 17.12
N VAL A 172 -0.32 18.08 16.71
CA VAL A 172 -1.16 16.88 16.62
C VAL A 172 -1.70 16.49 18.00
N LEU A 173 -0.85 16.53 19.03
CA LEU A 173 -1.28 16.25 20.40
C LEU A 173 -2.39 17.22 20.84
N GLY A 174 -2.21 18.52 20.63
CA GLY A 174 -3.20 19.54 21.00
C GLY A 174 -4.53 19.39 20.26
N TYR A 175 -4.51 18.92 19.01
CA TYR A 175 -5.73 18.61 18.26
C TYR A 175 -6.55 17.47 18.90
N TYR A 176 -5.88 16.41 19.37
CA TYR A 176 -6.57 15.25 19.96
C TYR A 176 -6.81 15.35 21.47
N ARG A 177 -5.95 16.09 22.19
CA ARG A 177 -6.00 16.28 23.65
C ARG A 177 -5.63 17.73 23.99
N PRO A 178 -6.58 18.67 23.94
CA PRO A 178 -6.30 20.09 24.22
C PRO A 178 -5.81 20.34 25.66
N GLU A 179 -6.00 19.40 26.58
CA GLU A 179 -5.47 19.50 27.95
C GLU A 179 -3.93 19.38 28.02
N SER A 180 -3.28 18.97 26.93
CA SER A 180 -1.84 18.72 26.91
C SER A 180 -0.94 19.96 26.96
N ASP A 181 -1.49 21.12 26.60
CA ASP A 181 -0.70 22.36 26.44
C ASP A 181 -0.18 22.88 27.79
N ASN A 182 -0.88 22.55 28.87
CA ASN A 182 -0.53 22.96 30.23
C ASN A 182 0.42 21.99 30.95
N VAL A 183 0.82 20.91 30.27
CA VAL A 183 1.55 19.79 30.87
C VAL A 183 3.03 19.86 30.49
N GLY A 184 3.94 19.50 31.40
CA GLY A 184 5.38 19.51 31.14
C GLY A 184 5.80 18.56 30.01
N ALA A 185 6.92 18.88 29.34
CA ALA A 185 7.41 18.17 28.14
C ALA A 185 7.51 16.64 28.29
N ALA A 186 7.91 16.15 29.47
CA ALA A 186 8.00 14.72 29.74
C ALA A 186 6.61 14.03 29.71
N ALA A 187 5.59 14.67 30.27
CA ALA A 187 4.24 14.13 30.23
C ALA A 187 3.59 14.30 28.85
N GLN A 188 3.94 15.35 28.08
CA GLN A 188 3.57 15.43 26.65
C GLN A 188 4.14 14.26 25.84
N THR A 189 5.39 13.86 26.07
CA THR A 189 5.97 12.68 25.39
C THR A 189 5.26 11.37 25.75
N ILE A 190 4.85 11.20 27.01
CA ILE A 190 4.07 10.04 27.43
C ILE A 190 2.69 10.05 26.76
N MET A 191 2.02 11.21 26.73
CA MET A 191 0.72 11.36 26.07
C MET A 191 0.80 11.13 24.57
N LEU A 192 1.87 11.56 23.90
CA LEU A 192 2.16 11.27 22.49
C LEU A 192 2.31 9.76 22.25
N GLY A 193 3.04 9.06 23.12
CA GLY A 193 3.15 7.60 23.06
C GLY A 193 1.81 6.91 23.18
N ALA A 194 1.03 7.27 24.22
CA ALA A 194 -0.31 6.73 24.42
C ALA A 194 -1.28 7.07 23.27
N LEU A 195 -1.14 8.25 22.67
CA LEU A 195 -1.91 8.65 21.49
C LEU A 195 -1.59 7.75 20.29
N ALA A 196 -0.30 7.50 20.02
CA ALA A 196 0.13 6.62 18.95
C ALA A 196 -0.42 5.19 19.11
N GLU A 197 -0.43 4.66 20.33
CA GLU A 197 -1.04 3.37 20.65
C GLU A 197 -2.55 3.37 20.39
N SER A 198 -3.28 4.39 20.89
CA SER A 198 -4.73 4.49 20.67
C SER A 198 -5.11 4.63 19.20
N LEU A 199 -4.34 5.38 18.41
CA LEU A 199 -4.59 5.51 16.97
C LEU A 199 -4.27 4.21 16.23
N ALA A 200 -3.30 3.44 16.70
CA ALA A 200 -2.98 2.13 16.13
C ALA A 200 -4.10 1.11 16.39
N THR A 201 -4.69 1.10 17.59
CA THR A 201 -5.83 0.22 17.91
C THR A 201 -7.08 0.63 17.13
N GLU A 202 -7.40 1.92 17.03
CA GLU A 202 -8.52 2.41 16.22
C GLU A 202 -8.35 2.06 14.74
N LYS A 203 -7.14 2.25 14.18
CA LYS A 203 -6.83 1.86 12.80
C LYS A 203 -7.03 0.36 12.58
N GLN A 204 -6.67 -0.47 13.56
CA GLN A 204 -6.85 -1.92 13.47
C GLN A 204 -8.34 -2.29 13.50
N HIS A 205 -9.10 -1.72 14.44
CA HIS A 205 -10.55 -1.92 14.52
C HIS A 205 -11.27 -1.49 13.23
N LEU A 206 -10.85 -0.38 12.61
CA LEU A 206 -11.40 0.07 11.32
C LEU A 206 -11.08 -0.90 10.17
N LYS A 207 -9.92 -1.56 10.17
CA LYS A 207 -9.59 -2.58 9.17
C LYS A 207 -10.45 -3.82 9.34
N GLU A 208 -10.67 -4.25 10.58
CA GLU A 208 -11.51 -5.40 10.91
C GLU A 208 -12.97 -5.14 10.49
N ALA A 209 -13.55 -4.01 10.91
CA ALA A 209 -14.90 -3.61 10.49
C ALA A 209 -15.04 -3.51 8.96
N ARG A 210 -13.99 -3.04 8.26
CA ARG A 210 -13.99 -3.00 6.79
C ARG A 210 -13.93 -4.39 6.16
N ALA A 211 -13.20 -5.32 6.76
CA ALA A 211 -13.16 -6.72 6.31
C ALA A 211 -14.54 -7.38 6.50
N GLU A 212 -15.16 -7.20 7.67
CA GLU A 212 -16.53 -7.67 7.94
C GLU A 212 -17.53 -7.09 6.92
N GLN A 213 -17.43 -5.79 6.62
CA GLN A 213 -18.27 -5.16 5.61
C GLN A 213 -18.07 -5.78 4.21
N GLN A 214 -16.83 -6.09 3.84
CA GLN A 214 -16.51 -6.72 2.56
C GLN A 214 -17.08 -8.15 2.49
N GLU A 215 -16.99 -8.92 3.57
CA GLU A 215 -17.57 -10.26 3.67
C GLU A 215 -19.10 -10.23 3.54
N LEU A 216 -19.77 -9.34 4.29
CA LEU A 216 -21.21 -9.15 4.21
C LEU A 216 -21.64 -8.74 2.80
N THR A 217 -20.89 -7.85 2.15
CA THR A 217 -21.16 -7.44 0.77
C THR A 217 -21.01 -8.62 -0.19
N GLY A 218 -19.97 -9.44 -0.05
CA GLY A 218 -19.78 -10.65 -0.85
C GLY A 218 -20.91 -11.68 -0.66
N CYS A 219 -21.37 -11.89 0.58
CA CYS A 219 -22.52 -12.73 0.88
C CYS A 219 -23.81 -12.21 0.22
N LEU A 220 -24.04 -10.90 0.27
CA LEU A 220 -25.18 -10.26 -0.39
C LEU A 220 -25.12 -10.39 -1.91
N GLU A 221 -23.94 -10.26 -2.51
CA GLU A 221 -23.74 -10.47 -3.95
C GLU A 221 -24.01 -11.92 -4.35
N GLN A 222 -23.55 -12.89 -3.57
CA GLN A 222 -23.85 -14.31 -3.78
C GLN A 222 -25.36 -14.58 -3.68
N GLN A 223 -26.03 -14.02 -2.67
CA GLN A 223 -27.48 -14.16 -2.52
C GLN A 223 -28.21 -13.52 -3.72
N LYS A 224 -27.79 -12.33 -4.14
CA LYS A 224 -28.31 -11.64 -5.34
C LYS A 224 -28.08 -12.45 -6.63
N ALA A 225 -26.99 -13.20 -6.74
CA ALA A 225 -26.72 -14.03 -7.91
C ALA A 225 -27.61 -15.29 -7.98
N VAL A 226 -28.16 -15.75 -6.85
CA VAL A 226 -29.06 -16.91 -6.77
C VAL A 226 -30.50 -16.54 -7.10
N TYR A 227 -30.96 -15.33 -6.78
CA TYR A 227 -32.33 -14.88 -7.06
C TYR A 227 -32.76 -15.01 -8.55
N PRO A 228 -31.95 -14.60 -9.54
CA PRO A 228 -32.28 -14.77 -10.96
C PRO A 228 -32.41 -16.24 -11.40
N GLN A 229 -31.75 -17.17 -10.70
CA GLN A 229 -31.80 -18.60 -11.02
C GLN A 229 -33.11 -19.23 -10.52
N VAL A 230 -33.66 -18.74 -9.41
CA VAL A 230 -34.95 -19.19 -8.87
C VAL A 230 -36.11 -18.67 -9.70
N ASP A 231 -36.03 -17.44 -10.21
CA ASP A 231 -37.05 -16.89 -11.13
C ASP A 231 -37.09 -17.66 -12.47
N MET A 232 -35.93 -18.07 -12.99
CA MET A 232 -35.84 -18.93 -14.18
C MET A 232 -36.37 -20.36 -13.93
N MET A 233 -36.08 -20.96 -12.77
CA MET A 233 -36.64 -22.27 -12.41
C MET A 233 -38.16 -22.21 -12.16
N GLY A 234 -38.66 -21.14 -11.56
CA GLY A 234 -40.09 -20.91 -11.32
C GLY A 234 -40.89 -20.66 -12.61
N LEU A 235 -40.27 -20.03 -13.62
CA LEU A 235 -40.87 -19.85 -14.95
C LEU A 235 -40.84 -21.13 -15.80
N SER A 236 -39.78 -21.95 -15.67
CA SER A 236 -39.70 -23.26 -16.33
C SER A 236 -40.70 -24.28 -15.76
N ALA A 237 -40.95 -24.24 -14.44
CA ALA A 237 -41.95 -25.10 -13.79
C ALA A 237 -43.42 -24.70 -14.08
N ARG A 238 -43.67 -23.49 -14.61
CA ARG A 238 -45.03 -23.03 -14.96
C ARG A 238 -45.45 -23.30 -16.40
N TYR A 239 -44.53 -23.73 -17.26
CA TYR A 239 -44.86 -24.15 -18.63
C TYR A 239 -44.25 -25.53 -18.90
N PRO A 240 -44.94 -26.63 -18.52
CA PRO A 240 -44.60 -27.91 -19.10
C PRO A 240 -44.86 -27.81 -20.60
N PHE A 241 -43.78 -27.84 -21.38
CA PHE A 241 -43.83 -28.00 -22.83
C PHE A 241 -44.57 -29.31 -23.13
N CYS A 242 -45.87 -29.22 -23.42
CA CYS A 242 -46.59 -30.26 -24.14
C CYS A 242 -46.14 -30.20 -25.59
N SER A 243 -45.21 -31.08 -25.97
CA SER A 243 -44.87 -31.36 -27.35
C SER A 243 -45.53 -32.68 -27.73
N GLY A 244 -46.53 -32.61 -28.63
CA GLY A 244 -47.14 -33.77 -29.28
C GLY A 244 -46.31 -34.30 -30.44
#